data_AF-A0A2R6EMC5-F1
#
_entry.id   AF-A0A2R6EMC5-F1
#
_cell.length_a   1.000
_cell.length_b   1.000
_cell.length_c   1.000
_cell.angle_alpha   90.00
_cell.angle_beta   90.00
_cell.angle_gamma   90.00
#
_symmetry.space_group_name_H-M   'P 1'
#
loop_
_entity.id
_entity.type
_entity.pdbx_description
1 polymer ?
#
loop_
_entity_poly.entity_id
_entity_poly.type
_entity_poly.pdbx_seq_one_letter_code
_entity_poly.pdbx_strand_id
1 'polypeptide(L)'
;MADLAPIHEQIRRIRDNEDSDREVRESLASIERSLTEMESNDDAPKADRVKEVRAEIDRLADTGGETARMLDRLRERVRNYEREAT
;
A
#
# COMPACT_ATOMS: atom_id res chain seq x y z
N MET A 1 -5.86 13.13 -12.08
CA MET A 1 -6.27 12.14 -11.05
C MET A 1 -5.03 11.34 -10.71
N ALA A 2 -4.69 11.24 -9.43
CA ALA A 2 -3.58 10.41 -8.97
C ALA A 2 -3.85 8.93 -9.29
N ASP A 3 -2.82 8.19 -9.69
CA ASP A 3 -2.92 6.81 -10.17
C ASP A 3 -2.57 5.80 -9.08
N LEU A 4 -3.43 4.80 -8.83
CA LEU A 4 -3.17 3.70 -7.89
C LEU A 4 -2.40 2.54 -8.53
N ALA A 5 -2.29 2.47 -9.86
CA ALA A 5 -1.61 1.37 -10.54
C ALA A 5 -0.17 1.13 -10.05
N PRO A 6 0.67 2.16 -9.80
CA PRO A 6 2.00 1.96 -9.23
C PRO A 6 1.96 1.36 -7.81
N ILE A 7 0.94 1.65 -7.02
CA ILE A 7 0.79 1.11 -5.65
C ILE A 7 0.41 -0.38 -5.74
N HIS A 8 -0.57 -0.72 -6.57
CA HIS A 8 -0.99 -2.11 -6.83
C HIS A 8 0.16 -2.98 -7.36
N GLU A 9 0.95 -2.46 -8.30
CA GLU A 9 2.12 -3.16 -8.83
C GLU A 9 3.15 -3.47 -7.72
N GLN A 10 3.42 -2.48 -6.85
CA GLN A 10 4.38 -2.65 -5.77
C GLN A 10 3.88 -3.64 -4.71
N ILE A 11 2.57 -3.63 -4.39
CA ILE A 11 1.95 -4.61 -3.51
C ILE A 11 2.12 -6.02 -4.07
N ARG A 12 1.82 -6.24 -5.35
CA ARG A 12 2.00 -7.54 -6.01
C ARG A 12 3.44 -8.01 -5.91
N ARG A 13 4.41 -7.14 -6.22
CA ARG A 13 5.84 -7.47 -6.11
C ARG A 13 6.24 -7.91 -4.70
N ILE A 14 5.76 -7.24 -3.65
CA ILE A 14 6.06 -7.64 -2.27
C ILE A 14 5.43 -9.00 -1.99
N ARG A 15 4.18 -9.23 -2.39
CA ARG A 15 3.50 -10.51 -2.16
C ARG A 15 4.21 -11.69 -2.84
N ASP A 16 4.74 -11.47 -4.04
CA ASP A 16 5.48 -12.46 -4.82
C ASP A 16 6.94 -12.64 -4.36
N ASN A 17 7.46 -11.75 -3.50
CA ASN A 17 8.80 -11.89 -2.94
C ASN A 17 8.86 -13.07 -1.94
N GLU A 18 9.86 -13.94 -2.07
CA GLU A 18 10.03 -15.14 -1.25
C GLU A 18 10.32 -14.81 0.22
N ASP A 19 11.02 -13.71 0.50
CA ASP A 19 11.33 -13.19 1.85
C ASP A 19 10.15 -12.48 2.52
N SER A 20 9.01 -12.34 1.83
CA SER A 20 7.79 -11.80 2.45
C SER A 20 7.11 -12.84 3.32
N ASP A 21 7.06 -12.56 4.61
CA ASP A 21 6.33 -13.37 5.56
C ASP A 21 4.83 -13.43 5.25
N ARG A 22 4.20 -14.51 5.70
CA ARG A 22 2.75 -14.72 5.52
C ARG A 22 1.93 -13.55 6.05
N GLU A 23 2.30 -13.00 7.21
CA GLU A 23 1.61 -11.86 7.84
C GLU A 23 1.67 -10.61 6.95
N VAL A 24 2.83 -10.35 6.34
CA VAL A 24 3.02 -9.24 5.40
C VAL A 24 2.14 -9.44 4.17
N ARG A 25 2.12 -10.66 3.62
CA ARG A 25 1.28 -10.99 2.45
C ARG A 25 -0.21 -10.83 2.73
N GLU A 26 -0.68 -11.27 3.90
CA GLU A 26 -2.09 -11.15 4.33
C GLU A 26 -2.48 -9.69 4.55
N SER A 27 -1.62 -8.91 5.22
CA SER A 27 -1.85 -7.48 5.46
C SER A 27 -1.87 -6.69 4.16
N LEU A 28 -0.96 -6.98 3.22
CA LEU A 28 -0.94 -6.35 1.90
C LEU A 28 -2.18 -6.69 1.06
N ALA A 29 -2.76 -7.88 1.21
CA ALA A 29 -4.01 -8.21 0.54
C ALA A 29 -5.20 -7.39 1.09
N SER A 30 -5.19 -7.08 2.39
CA SER A 30 -6.17 -6.17 3.02
C SER A 30 -6.04 -4.74 2.47
N ILE A 31 -4.79 -4.26 2.37
CA ILE A 31 -4.47 -2.95 1.78
C ILE A 31 -4.94 -2.88 0.31
N GLU A 32 -4.62 -3.89 -0.51
CA GLU A 32 -5.01 -3.96 -1.92
C GLU A 32 -6.53 -3.89 -2.11
N ARG A 33 -7.28 -4.59 -1.26
CA ARG A 33 -8.76 -4.53 -1.26
C ARG A 33 -9.24 -3.12 -0.93
N SER A 34 -8.69 -2.50 0.12
CA SER A 34 -9.06 -1.15 0.54
C SER A 34 -8.81 -0.12 -0.58
N LEU A 35 -7.69 -0.24 -1.30
CA LEU A 35 -7.36 0.61 -2.44
C LEU A 35 -8.32 0.40 -3.63
N THR A 36 -8.70 -0.85 -3.91
CA THR A 36 -9.67 -1.17 -4.98
C THR A 36 -11.06 -0.59 -4.66
N GLU A 37 -11.47 -0.65 -3.39
CA GLU A 37 -12.73 -0.05 -2.92
C GLU A 37 -12.73 1.48 -3.04
N MET A 38 -11.56 2.11 -2.83
CA MET A 38 -11.39 3.55 -3.04
C MET A 38 -11.48 3.97 -4.51
N GLU A 39 -10.93 3.16 -5.43
CA GLU A 39 -11.06 3.37 -6.88
C GLU A 39 -12.52 3.26 -7.34
N SER A 40 -13.29 2.39 -6.69
CA SER A 40 -14.69 2.12 -7.05
C SER A 40 -15.68 3.12 -6.46
N ASN A 41 -15.36 3.75 -5.33
CA ASN A 41 -16.24 4.71 -4.65
C ASN A 41 -15.70 6.14 -4.81
N ASP A 42 -16.23 6.87 -5.79
CA ASP A 42 -15.82 8.25 -6.05
C ASP A 42 -16.21 9.24 -4.93
N ASP A 43 -17.24 8.92 -4.14
CA ASP A 43 -17.81 9.76 -3.07
C ASP A 43 -17.22 9.52 -1.66
N ALA A 44 -16.33 8.55 -1.47
CA ALA A 44 -15.74 8.28 -0.15
C ALA A 44 -14.59 9.26 0.17
N PRO A 45 -14.36 9.63 1.45
CA PRO A 45 -13.21 10.45 1.84
C PRO A 45 -11.89 9.67 1.61
N LYS A 46 -11.34 9.80 0.40
CA LYS A 46 -10.10 9.14 -0.06
C LYS A 46 -8.91 9.45 0.87
N ALA A 47 -8.89 10.62 1.48
CA ALA A 47 -7.83 11.06 2.39
C ALA A 47 -7.72 10.21 3.69
N ASP A 48 -8.84 9.84 4.31
CA ASP A 48 -8.78 9.07 5.56
C ASP A 48 -8.39 7.62 5.29
N ARG A 49 -8.85 7.05 4.18
CA ARG A 49 -8.43 5.70 3.74
C ARG A 49 -6.95 5.63 3.39
N VAL A 50 -6.38 6.65 2.74
CA VAL A 50 -4.94 6.72 2.47
C VAL A 50 -4.12 6.76 3.77
N LYS A 51 -4.60 7.48 4.79
CA LYS A 51 -3.95 7.49 6.11
C LYS A 51 -3.98 6.13 6.78
N GLU A 52 -5.12 5.41 6.70
CA GLU A 52 -5.24 4.04 7.21
C GLU A 52 -4.24 3.11 6.51
N VAL A 53 -4.20 3.12 5.18
CA VAL A 53 -3.24 2.34 4.38
C VAL A 53 -1.80 2.65 4.77
N ARG A 54 -1.46 3.92 4.95
CA ARG A 54 -0.11 4.32 5.37
C ARG A 54 0.25 3.79 6.76
N ALA A 55 -0.70 3.85 7.70
CA ALA A 55 -0.49 3.33 9.04
C ALA A 55 -0.30 1.82 9.06
N GLU A 56 -0.99 1.07 8.19
CA GLU A 56 -0.78 -0.37 8.04
C GLU A 56 0.59 -0.70 7.45
N ILE A 57 1.02 0.00 6.38
CA ILE A 57 2.36 -0.18 5.80
C ILE A 57 3.45 0.12 6.83
N ASP A 58 3.26 1.16 7.65
CA ASP A 58 4.21 1.52 8.71
C ASP A 58 4.35 0.43 9.78
N ARG A 59 3.29 -0.33 10.06
CA ARG A 59 3.36 -1.49 10.96
C ARG A 59 4.12 -2.66 10.35
N LEU A 60 4.02 -2.84 9.03
CA LEU A 60 4.73 -3.91 8.31
C LEU A 60 6.22 -3.60 8.12
N ALA A 61 6.60 -2.33 8.17
CA ALA A 61 7.98 -1.89 7.98
C ALA A 61 8.96 -2.33 9.08
N ASP A 62 8.47 -2.91 10.19
CA ASP A 62 9.30 -3.55 11.23
C ASP A 62 9.96 -4.86 10.74
N THR A 63 9.62 -5.31 9.53
CA THR A 63 10.25 -6.44 8.86
C THR A 63 11.69 -6.13 8.45
N GLY A 64 12.55 -7.15 8.39
CA GLY A 64 13.94 -7.03 7.93
C GLY A 64 14.11 -7.38 6.44
N GLY A 65 15.31 -7.14 5.92
CA GLY A 65 15.72 -7.68 4.61
C GLY A 65 15.17 -6.94 3.39
N GLU A 66 14.93 -7.67 2.30
CA GLU A 66 14.45 -7.10 1.05
C GLU A 66 13.01 -6.58 1.17
N THR A 67 12.15 -7.30 1.88
CA THR A 67 10.75 -6.95 2.18
C THR A 67 10.64 -5.55 2.77
N ALA A 68 11.49 -5.21 3.74
CA ALA A 68 11.55 -3.88 4.35
C ALA A 68 11.75 -2.77 3.31
N ARG A 69 12.74 -2.94 2.43
CA ARG A 69 13.05 -1.96 1.36
C ARG A 69 11.91 -1.85 0.35
N MET A 70 11.18 -2.94 0.11
CA MET A 70 10.03 -2.93 -0.78
C MET A 70 8.83 -2.22 -0.14
N LEU A 71 8.64 -2.36 1.16
CA LEU A 71 7.63 -1.64 1.94
C LEU A 71 7.94 -0.15 2.02
N ASP A 72 9.21 0.25 2.15
CA ASP A 72 9.62 1.65 2.05
C ASP A 72 9.23 2.26 0.69
N ARG A 73 9.50 1.55 -0.41
CA ARG A 73 9.08 1.97 -1.75
C ARG A 73 7.56 2.08 -1.87
N LEU A 74 6.82 1.15 -1.27
CA LEU A 74 5.36 1.20 -1.23
C LEU A 74 4.87 2.45 -0.49
N ARG A 75 5.48 2.76 0.66
CA ARG A 75 5.17 3.95 1.47
C ARG A 75 5.40 5.24 0.69
N GLU A 76 6.51 5.34 -0.06
CA GLU A 76 6.79 6.50 -0.91
C GLU A 76 5.73 6.66 -2.02
N ARG A 77 5.30 5.57 -2.66
CA ARG A 77 4.25 5.60 -3.69
C ARG A 77 2.91 6.07 -3.12
N VAL A 78 2.50 5.56 -1.96
CA VAL A 78 1.28 6.01 -1.25
C VAL A 78 1.36 7.49 -0.88
N ARG A 79 2.52 7.97 -0.42
CA ARG A 79 2.73 9.39 -0.10
C ARG A 79 2.65 10.29 -1.34
N ASN A 80 3.16 9.83 -2.47
CA ASN A 80 3.05 10.58 -3.72
C ASN A 80 1.60 10.64 -4.20
N TYR A 81 0.86 9.53 -4.13
CA TYR A 81 -0.58 9.53 -4.40
C TYR A 81 -1.34 10.51 -3.51
N GLU A 82 -1.07 10.51 -2.19
CA GLU A 82 -1.68 11.45 -1.22
C GLU A 82 -1.45 12.92 -1.65
N ARG A 83 -0.24 13.25 -2.11
CA ARG A 83 0.11 14.60 -2.56
C ARG A 83 -0.55 15.01 -3.87
N GLU A 84 -0.72 14.06 -4.81
CA GLU A 84 -1.32 14.31 -6.11
C GLU A 84 -2.86 14.31 -6.06
N ALA A 85 -3.44 13.68 -5.03
CA ALA A 85 -4.88 13.62 -4.79
C ALA A 85 -5.41 14.78 -3.95
N THR A 86 -4.53 15.57 -3.31
CA THR A 86 -4.86 16.80 -2.56
C THR A 86 -4.80 18.02 -3.46
#